data_AF-A0A1M7B3V6-F1
#
_entry.id   AF-A0A1M7B3V6-F1
#
_cell.length_a   1.000
_cell.length_b   1.000
_cell.length_c   1.000
_cell.angle_alpha   90.00
_cell.angle_beta   90.00
_cell.angle_gamma   90.00
#
_symmetry.space_group_name_H-M   'P 1'
#
loop_
_entity.id
_entity.type
_entity.pdbx_description
1 polymer ?
#
loop_
_entity_poly.entity_id
_entity_poly.type
_entity_poly.pdbx_seq_one_letter_code
_entity_poly.pdbx_strand_id
1 'polypeptide(L)'
;MKNRIFHLLVFTTFFLQCQNKKEQENIIKPTNTTMQENISTNQVKDILEKQTYLENEETEDKYTLSKIDLDILSDLISKDLKSKGYKEPSSENFSKKINSIFGLDIKCIQHGKIDTRYLVYHGNLLDGSQNTLEDNLFESFTETGNIFFDQKNKLLTPFVLLKNIVTIKGQNYSTHIPQNITAQNKYLFNDSKADLAWLKFNDKTFLETLVKDFGYVKDKDLLEWYIKGNGIEKYSNDKETYLKVFYTKNCDNSFNVHSETFSYMDSDPEKYSKEIISVLEEIRTDRIKLENLDFHEKSKLIAYLLYFGEKHKEKTGLTFSFMGTFYEHSQEDLQKKYDEEFKKQKYYGLPSFEKYWNEAKIEGDGIGLDM
;
A
#
# COMPACT_ATOMS: atom_id res chain seq x y z
N MET A 1 -29.46 64.84 -0.02
CA MET A 1 -30.80 64.55 0.58
C MET A 1 -30.72 63.26 1.37
N LYS A 2 -30.91 63.35 2.69
CA LYS A 2 -31.21 62.33 3.73
C LYS A 2 -30.41 61.01 3.71
N ASN A 3 -29.33 60.92 4.48
CA ASN A 3 -29.26 60.48 5.90
C ASN A 3 -29.87 59.11 6.21
N ARG A 4 -29.01 58.18 6.65
CA ARG A 4 -29.34 57.26 7.75
C ARG A 4 -28.24 57.31 8.81
N ILE A 5 -28.72 57.36 10.04
CA ILE A 5 -28.09 57.79 11.27
C ILE A 5 -27.56 56.58 12.06
N PHE A 6 -26.56 56.91 12.85
CA PHE A 6 -25.74 56.17 13.81
C PHE A 6 -26.51 55.80 15.11
N HIS A 7 -26.21 54.63 15.69
CA HIS A 7 -26.36 54.28 17.12
C HIS A 7 -25.24 53.24 17.39
N LEU A 8 -24.13 53.46 18.10
CA LEU A 8 -23.80 54.04 19.42
C LEU A 8 -24.26 53.17 20.61
N LEU A 9 -23.31 52.38 21.13
CA LEU A 9 -23.33 51.71 22.46
C LEU A 9 -21.86 51.41 22.83
N VAL A 10 -21.15 52.39 23.39
CA VAL A 10 -20.80 52.57 24.82
C VAL A 10 -19.76 51.57 25.34
N PHE A 11 -18.52 52.08 25.41
CA PHE A 11 -17.42 51.62 26.25
C PHE A 11 -17.75 51.88 27.73
N THR A 12 -17.47 50.92 28.61
CA THR A 12 -17.05 51.20 29.98
C THR A 12 -16.01 50.19 30.43
N THR A 13 -14.78 50.68 30.55
CA THR A 13 -13.68 50.11 31.33
C THR A 13 -13.96 50.38 32.82
N PHE A 14 -13.71 49.39 33.67
CA PHE A 14 -13.44 49.62 35.09
C PHE A 14 -12.02 49.15 35.40
N PHE A 15 -11.15 50.12 35.65
CA PHE A 15 -9.94 49.95 36.45
C PHE A 15 -10.34 49.76 37.91
N LEU A 16 -9.58 48.94 38.66
CA LEU A 16 -9.10 49.29 39.99
C LEU A 16 -7.87 48.44 40.35
N GLN A 17 -6.79 49.16 40.66
CA GLN A 17 -5.50 48.71 41.18
C GLN A 17 -5.58 48.24 42.64
N CYS A 18 -4.67 47.33 43.01
CA CYS A 18 -3.78 47.36 44.19
C CYS A 18 -2.98 46.05 44.24
N GLN A 19 -1.74 45.89 44.72
CA GLN A 19 -0.60 46.73 45.11
C GLN A 19 0.58 45.75 45.24
N ASN A 20 1.81 46.19 44.98
CA ASN A 20 3.04 45.38 45.07
C ASN A 20 3.35 44.84 46.48
N LYS A 21 3.82 43.57 46.59
CA LYS A 21 4.90 43.17 47.51
C LYS A 21 5.46 41.74 47.23
N LYS A 22 6.76 41.73 46.88
CA LYS A 22 7.88 40.78 47.12
C LYS A 22 7.71 39.25 47.02
N GLU A 23 8.55 38.68 46.13
CA GLU A 23 9.24 37.38 46.09
C GLU A 23 8.80 36.24 47.02
N GLN A 24 8.43 35.12 46.38
CA GLN A 24 9.01 33.80 46.67
C GLN A 24 9.00 32.95 45.39
N GLU A 25 10.19 32.56 44.93
CA GLU A 25 10.37 31.54 43.90
C GLU A 25 9.71 30.23 44.35
N ASN A 26 8.84 29.67 43.53
CA ASN A 26 8.58 28.24 43.52
C ASN A 26 8.58 27.75 42.08
N ILE A 27 9.71 27.17 41.70
CA ILE A 27 9.91 26.45 40.44
C ILE A 27 9.02 25.20 40.50
N ILE A 28 7.88 25.22 39.80
CA ILE A 28 7.17 23.99 39.45
C ILE A 28 7.85 23.43 38.20
N LYS A 29 8.77 22.49 38.41
CA LYS A 29 9.29 21.61 37.35
C LYS A 29 8.14 20.73 36.85
N PRO A 30 7.91 20.60 35.54
CA PRO A 30 7.19 19.46 35.02
C PRO A 30 8.14 18.25 35.11
N THR A 31 8.00 17.48 36.17
CA THR A 31 8.60 16.16 36.29
C THR A 31 7.49 15.14 36.08
N ASN A 32 7.52 14.49 34.92
CA ASN A 32 7.41 13.04 34.77
C ASN A 32 7.68 12.73 33.30
N THR A 33 8.94 12.91 32.92
CA THR A 33 9.54 12.23 31.77
C THR A 33 9.47 10.75 32.08
N THR A 34 8.62 10.02 31.36
CA THR A 34 8.72 8.57 31.28
C THR A 34 10.15 8.25 30.85
N MET A 35 10.94 7.64 31.73
CA MET A 35 12.30 7.19 31.42
C MET A 35 12.22 6.14 30.31
N GLN A 36 12.42 6.59 29.08
CA GLN A 36 12.61 5.79 27.87
C GLN A 36 14.12 5.59 27.72
N GLU A 37 14.57 4.36 27.45
CA GLU A 37 15.99 4.04 27.18
C GLU A 37 16.57 5.04 26.18
N ASN A 38 17.45 5.93 26.65
CA ASN A 38 18.09 6.91 25.78
C ASN A 38 19.17 6.19 24.98
N ILE A 39 18.95 6.03 23.67
CA ILE A 39 19.99 5.63 22.71
C ILE A 39 21.22 6.53 22.98
N SER A 40 22.35 5.92 23.34
CA SER A 40 23.52 6.67 23.77
C SER A 40 24.06 7.50 22.62
N THR A 41 24.33 8.79 22.85
CA THR A 41 24.97 9.65 21.84
C THR A 41 26.30 9.06 21.36
N ASN A 42 27.02 8.33 22.22
CA ASN A 42 28.26 7.67 21.82
C ASN A 42 28.03 6.53 20.83
N GLN A 43 26.94 5.77 20.97
CA GLN A 43 26.58 4.72 20.01
C GLN A 43 26.23 5.32 18.65
N VAL A 44 25.44 6.41 18.64
CA VAL A 44 25.09 7.11 17.40
C VAL A 44 26.33 7.68 16.70
N LYS A 45 27.27 8.26 17.47
CA LYS A 45 28.53 8.78 16.92
C LYS A 45 29.42 7.69 16.35
N ASP A 46 29.55 6.56 17.05
CA ASP A 46 30.33 5.40 16.59
C ASP A 46 29.80 4.85 15.25
N ILE A 47 28.47 4.71 15.11
CA ILE A 47 27.88 4.27 13.83
C ILE A 47 28.07 5.32 12.73
N LEU A 48 27.91 6.61 13.04
CA LEU A 48 28.13 7.67 12.05
C LEU A 48 29.57 7.69 11.54
N GLU A 49 30.55 7.50 12.42
CA GLU A 49 31.97 7.40 12.05
C GLU A 49 32.21 6.17 11.16
N LYS A 50 31.65 5.01 11.50
CA LYS A 50 31.75 3.82 10.66
C LYS A 50 31.09 3.99 9.28
N GLN A 51 29.95 4.66 9.21
CA GLN A 51 29.26 4.91 7.95
C GLN A 51 30.01 5.87 7.01
N THR A 52 31.07 6.56 7.46
CA THR A 52 31.93 7.34 6.54
C THR A 52 32.78 6.45 5.65
N TYR A 53 33.05 5.20 6.05
CA TYR A 53 33.82 4.25 5.23
C TYR A 53 33.09 3.90 3.92
N LEU A 54 31.76 3.93 3.93
CA LEU A 54 30.88 3.65 2.78
C LEU A 54 30.91 4.76 1.69
N GLU A 55 31.61 5.87 1.92
CA GLU A 55 31.67 7.01 0.99
C GLU A 55 32.88 6.95 0.04
N ASN A 56 33.79 6.02 0.25
CA ASN A 56 35.03 5.90 -0.50
C ASN A 56 35.28 4.43 -0.86
N GLU A 57 35.40 4.15 -2.16
CA GLU A 57 35.69 2.82 -2.71
C GLU A 57 36.95 2.18 -2.08
N GLU A 58 37.95 2.96 -1.67
CA GLU A 58 39.16 2.45 -1.01
C GLU A 58 38.94 2.00 0.44
N THR A 59 37.79 2.33 1.02
CA THR A 59 37.48 2.05 2.43
C THR A 59 36.14 1.37 2.66
N GLU A 60 35.32 1.19 1.64
CA GLU A 60 33.97 0.61 1.77
C GLU A 60 33.99 -0.79 2.36
N ASP A 61 35.04 -1.57 2.09
CA ASP A 61 35.27 -2.91 2.64
C ASP A 61 35.51 -2.94 4.15
N LYS A 62 35.77 -1.78 4.78
CA LYS A 62 36.03 -1.66 6.22
C LYS A 62 34.76 -1.63 7.06
N TYR A 63 33.59 -1.47 6.44
CA TYR A 63 32.33 -1.47 7.16
C TYR A 63 31.21 -2.07 6.36
N THR A 64 30.51 -3.03 6.95
CA THR A 64 29.29 -3.62 6.38
C THR A 64 28.11 -3.22 7.25
N LEU A 65 27.06 -2.72 6.61
CA LEU A 65 25.81 -2.41 7.28
C LEU A 65 25.24 -3.66 7.95
N SER A 66 24.72 -3.47 9.15
CA SER A 66 24.33 -4.59 10.00
C SER A 66 23.02 -4.36 10.71
N LYS A 67 22.60 -5.39 11.44
CA LYS A 67 21.46 -5.28 12.36
C LYS A 67 21.62 -4.15 13.39
N ILE A 68 22.85 -3.85 13.83
CA ILE A 68 23.08 -2.80 14.84
C ILE A 68 22.68 -1.43 14.26
N ASP A 69 23.00 -1.17 13.00
CA ASP A 69 22.58 0.04 12.28
C ASP A 69 21.05 0.13 12.21
N LEU A 70 20.38 -0.95 11.80
CA LEU A 70 18.92 -1.02 11.72
C LEU A 70 18.27 -0.82 13.09
N ASP A 71 18.83 -1.42 14.14
CA ASP A 71 18.35 -1.31 15.51
C ASP A 71 18.36 0.14 16.01
N ILE A 72 19.46 0.85 15.80
CA ILE A 72 19.61 2.26 16.18
C ILE A 72 18.73 3.14 15.30
N LEU A 73 18.71 2.91 13.98
CA LEU A 73 17.83 3.61 13.04
C LEU A 73 16.37 3.53 13.49
N SER A 74 15.88 2.32 13.72
CA SER A 74 14.49 2.08 14.07
C SER A 74 14.13 2.68 15.44
N ASP A 75 15.01 2.59 16.43
CA ASP A 75 14.79 3.22 17.74
C ASP A 75 14.76 4.77 17.62
N LEU A 76 15.59 5.37 16.75
CA LEU A 76 15.56 6.82 16.46
C LEU A 76 14.25 7.24 15.78
N ILE A 77 13.80 6.47 14.78
CA ILE A 77 12.52 6.69 14.09
C ILE A 77 11.36 6.58 15.09
N SER A 78 11.32 5.52 15.89
CA SER A 78 10.30 5.31 16.93
C SER A 78 10.16 6.52 17.87
N LYS A 79 11.29 7.05 18.35
CA LYS A 79 11.33 8.24 19.21
C LYS A 79 10.74 9.47 18.53
N ASP A 80 11.16 9.74 17.29
CA ASP A 80 10.66 10.88 16.52
C ASP A 80 9.16 10.76 16.20
N LEU A 81 8.71 9.58 15.75
CA LEU A 81 7.30 9.28 15.49
C LEU A 81 6.43 9.56 16.72
N LYS A 82 6.83 9.04 17.89
CA LYS A 82 6.12 9.25 19.16
C LYS A 82 6.03 10.74 19.51
N SER A 83 7.11 11.50 19.30
CA SER A 83 7.11 12.95 19.52
C SER A 83 6.15 13.69 18.58
N LYS A 84 5.90 13.14 17.39
CA LYS A 84 4.94 13.66 16.40
C LYS A 84 3.54 13.09 16.58
N GLY A 85 3.24 12.42 17.68
CA GLY A 85 1.91 11.91 18.01
C GLY A 85 1.55 10.55 17.39
N TYR A 86 2.54 9.79 16.89
CA TYR A 86 2.34 8.37 16.61
C TYR A 86 1.98 7.62 17.89
N LYS A 87 0.94 6.79 17.81
CA LYS A 87 0.47 5.96 18.91
C LYS A 87 0.81 4.53 18.59
N GLU A 88 1.75 3.96 19.33
CA GLU A 88 2.18 2.58 19.14
C GLU A 88 0.97 1.63 19.27
N PRO A 89 0.65 0.83 18.24
CA PRO A 89 -0.44 -0.14 18.33
C PRO A 89 -0.05 -1.29 19.27
N SER A 90 -1.05 -2.05 19.74
CA SER A 90 -0.77 -3.31 20.44
C SER A 90 -0.06 -4.30 19.50
N SER A 91 0.71 -5.24 20.07
CA SER A 91 1.35 -6.31 19.29
C SER A 91 0.36 -7.05 18.38
N GLU A 92 -0.82 -7.38 18.92
CA GLU A 92 -1.86 -8.08 18.16
C GLU A 92 -2.37 -7.22 16.99
N ASN A 93 -2.64 -5.93 17.22
CA ASN A 93 -3.12 -5.04 16.15
C ASN A 93 -2.04 -4.80 15.10
N PHE A 94 -0.78 -4.65 15.50
CA PHE A 94 0.34 -4.49 14.58
C PHE A 94 0.48 -5.71 13.66
N SER A 95 0.51 -6.91 14.23
CA SER A 95 0.60 -8.15 13.45
C SER A 95 -0.62 -8.35 12.55
N LYS A 96 -1.83 -8.07 13.03
CA LYS A 96 -3.06 -8.11 12.20
C LYS A 96 -2.98 -7.15 11.03
N LYS A 97 -2.55 -5.91 11.25
CA LYS A 97 -2.43 -4.91 10.19
C LYS A 97 -1.38 -5.33 9.16
N ILE A 98 -0.20 -5.76 9.60
CA ILE A 98 0.84 -6.28 8.69
C ILE A 98 0.28 -7.39 7.80
N ASN A 99 -0.33 -8.41 8.40
CA ASN A 99 -0.86 -9.54 7.63
C ASN A 99 -2.00 -9.12 6.69
N SER A 100 -2.85 -8.19 7.12
CA SER A 100 -3.99 -7.73 6.30
C SER A 100 -3.61 -6.81 5.14
N ILE A 101 -2.47 -6.13 5.24
CA ILE A 101 -2.01 -5.14 4.25
C ILE A 101 -0.96 -5.78 3.34
N PHE A 102 0.01 -6.50 3.89
CA PHE A 102 1.18 -6.99 3.16
C PHE A 102 1.18 -8.50 2.92
N GLY A 103 0.31 -9.27 3.58
CA GLY A 103 0.21 -10.71 3.36
C GLY A 103 1.49 -11.50 3.63
N LEU A 104 2.32 -11.07 4.58
CA LEU A 104 3.64 -11.66 4.82
C LEU A 104 3.53 -13.15 5.20
N ASP A 105 4.28 -13.99 4.49
CA ASP A 105 4.54 -15.40 4.80
C ASP A 105 6.05 -15.67 4.74
N ILE A 106 6.65 -16.03 5.89
CA ILE A 106 8.10 -16.29 6.04
C ILE A 106 8.59 -17.52 5.28
N LYS A 107 7.70 -18.34 4.70
CA LYS A 107 8.10 -19.42 3.78
C LYS A 107 8.53 -18.88 2.42
N CYS A 108 8.22 -17.63 2.13
CA CYS A 108 8.45 -17.03 0.85
C CYS A 108 9.82 -16.37 0.82
N ILE A 109 10.55 -16.56 -0.26
CA ILE A 109 11.90 -16.01 -0.44
C ILE A 109 11.94 -14.48 -0.32
N GLN A 110 10.82 -13.83 -0.69
CA GLN A 110 10.63 -12.39 -0.59
C GLN A 110 10.37 -11.92 0.85
N HIS A 111 10.23 -12.82 1.82
CA HIS A 111 9.95 -12.49 3.20
C HIS A 111 11.00 -13.10 4.13
N GLY A 112 11.60 -12.23 4.94
CA GLY A 112 12.64 -12.61 5.87
C GLY A 112 12.22 -12.41 7.32
N LYS A 113 13.07 -12.91 8.21
CA LYS A 113 13.00 -12.63 9.64
C LYS A 113 14.41 -12.40 10.16
N ILE A 114 14.58 -11.34 10.94
CA ILE A 114 15.82 -11.06 11.67
C ILE A 114 15.47 -11.19 13.13
N ASP A 115 16.05 -12.21 13.78
CA ASP A 115 15.78 -12.62 15.16
C ASP A 115 14.28 -12.55 15.51
N THR A 116 13.90 -12.02 16.68
CA THR A 116 12.48 -11.83 17.05
C THR A 116 11.97 -10.42 16.75
N ARG A 117 12.85 -9.51 16.35
CA ARG A 117 12.57 -8.09 16.23
C ARG A 117 12.04 -7.70 14.86
N TYR A 118 12.50 -8.29 13.76
CA TYR A 118 12.05 -7.85 12.43
C TYR A 118 11.41 -8.96 11.62
N LEU A 119 10.32 -8.61 10.97
CA LEU A 119 9.92 -9.23 9.71
C LEU A 119 10.46 -8.35 8.59
N VAL A 120 10.83 -8.96 7.48
CA VAL A 120 11.41 -8.28 6.32
C VAL A 120 10.56 -8.58 5.11
N TYR A 121 10.22 -7.56 4.33
CA TYR A 121 9.83 -7.71 2.94
C TYR A 121 11.02 -7.32 2.08
N HIS A 122 11.56 -8.28 1.34
CA HIS A 122 12.61 -8.05 0.37
C HIS A 122 12.01 -7.38 -0.86
N GLY A 123 12.54 -6.20 -1.20
CA GLY A 123 12.05 -5.44 -2.34
C GLY A 123 12.37 -6.12 -3.67
N ASN A 124 11.81 -5.57 -4.75
CA ASN A 124 11.92 -6.12 -6.10
C ASN A 124 13.00 -5.45 -6.95
N LEU A 125 13.98 -4.77 -6.33
CA LEU A 125 15.09 -4.12 -7.04
C LEU A 125 16.26 -5.07 -7.32
N LEU A 126 16.30 -6.22 -6.65
CA LEU A 126 17.32 -7.26 -6.80
C LEU A 126 16.81 -8.43 -7.66
N ASP A 127 17.70 -9.37 -7.99
CA ASP A 127 17.39 -10.56 -8.81
C ASP A 127 16.44 -11.57 -8.14
N GLY A 128 16.17 -11.40 -6.84
CA GLY A 128 15.28 -12.25 -6.05
C GLY A 128 15.87 -13.60 -5.63
N SER A 129 17.15 -13.86 -5.87
CA SER A 129 17.82 -15.09 -5.41
C SER A 129 18.15 -15.01 -3.91
N GLN A 130 18.08 -16.14 -3.20
CA GLN A 130 18.25 -16.16 -1.74
C GLN A 130 19.58 -15.52 -1.32
N ASN A 131 20.69 -15.88 -1.97
CA ASN A 131 22.01 -15.37 -1.64
C ASN A 131 22.08 -13.85 -1.86
N THR A 132 21.59 -13.35 -3.00
CA THR A 132 21.56 -11.90 -3.29
C THR A 132 20.72 -11.15 -2.25
N LEU A 133 19.57 -11.70 -1.84
CA LEU A 133 18.71 -11.08 -0.83
C LEU A 133 19.34 -11.07 0.58
N GLU A 134 20.07 -12.12 0.94
CA GLU A 134 20.78 -12.24 2.22
C GLU A 134 22.01 -11.31 2.28
N ASP A 135 22.82 -11.31 1.23
CA ASP A 135 24.05 -10.51 1.13
C ASP A 135 23.74 -9.01 1.15
N ASN A 136 22.61 -8.61 0.58
CA ASN A 136 22.19 -7.21 0.50
C ASN A 136 21.11 -6.84 1.53
N LEU A 137 20.91 -7.65 2.58
CA LEU A 137 19.79 -7.47 3.50
C LEU A 137 19.74 -6.07 4.12
N PHE A 138 20.88 -5.51 4.53
CA PHE A 138 20.99 -4.22 5.21
C PHE A 138 21.37 -3.06 4.29
N GLU A 139 21.44 -3.29 2.98
CA GLU A 139 21.70 -2.22 2.02
C GLU A 139 20.55 -1.21 1.97
N SER A 140 20.82 -0.04 1.39
CA SER A 140 19.87 1.06 1.42
C SER A 140 18.55 0.69 0.74
N PHE A 141 17.45 1.30 1.18
CA PHE A 141 16.16 1.10 0.53
C PHE A 141 16.18 1.42 -0.97
N THR A 142 17.02 2.36 -1.40
CA THR A 142 17.18 2.70 -2.82
C THR A 142 17.85 1.62 -3.65
N GLU A 143 18.63 0.73 -3.03
CA GLU A 143 19.29 -0.39 -3.71
C GLU A 143 18.42 -1.65 -3.68
N THR A 144 17.70 -1.87 -2.58
CA THR A 144 17.02 -3.15 -2.33
C THR A 144 15.51 -3.08 -2.40
N GLY A 145 14.93 -1.94 -2.04
CA GLY A 145 13.50 -1.79 -1.77
C GLY A 145 13.07 -2.49 -0.48
N ASN A 146 14.00 -2.93 0.38
CA ASN A 146 13.68 -3.71 1.58
C ASN A 146 12.88 -2.87 2.60
N ILE A 147 11.82 -3.47 3.11
CA ILE A 147 10.96 -2.90 4.15
C ILE A 147 11.07 -3.75 5.41
N PHE A 148 11.34 -3.10 6.55
CA PHE A 148 11.49 -3.75 7.84
C PHE A 148 10.29 -3.44 8.73
N PHE A 149 9.70 -4.48 9.30
CA PHE A 149 8.61 -4.37 10.26
C PHE A 149 9.16 -4.64 11.66
N ASP A 150 9.48 -3.57 12.38
CA ASP A 150 10.02 -3.63 13.73
C ASP A 150 8.93 -4.02 14.73
N GLN A 151 8.97 -5.27 15.17
CA GLN A 151 8.10 -5.87 16.18
C GLN A 151 8.33 -5.29 17.58
N LYS A 152 9.49 -4.73 17.89
CA LYS A 152 9.76 -4.04 19.17
C LYS A 152 9.06 -2.69 19.18
N ASN A 153 9.29 -1.87 18.15
CA ASN A 153 8.78 -0.49 18.08
C ASN A 153 7.41 -0.34 17.41
N LYS A 154 6.85 -1.44 16.89
CA LYS A 154 5.57 -1.50 16.16
C LYS A 154 5.49 -0.47 15.06
N LEU A 155 6.50 -0.45 14.20
CA LEU A 155 6.59 0.46 13.06
C LEU A 155 7.13 -0.25 11.83
N LEU A 156 6.85 0.32 10.67
CA LEU A 156 7.50 0.01 9.41
C LEU A 156 8.65 1.01 9.19
N THR A 157 9.79 0.54 8.72
CA THR A 157 10.90 1.42 8.33
C THR A 157 11.62 0.88 7.10
N PRO A 158 11.99 1.73 6.12
CA PRO A 158 13.06 1.42 5.18
C PRO A 158 14.42 1.45 5.91
N PHE A 159 15.45 0.86 5.31
CA PHE A 159 16.83 1.09 5.76
C PHE A 159 17.36 2.40 5.16
N VAL A 160 17.75 3.34 6.02
CA VAL A 160 18.41 4.60 5.64
C VAL A 160 19.63 4.83 6.54
N LEU A 161 20.70 5.35 5.94
CA LEU A 161 21.91 5.65 6.70
C LEU A 161 21.64 6.72 7.76
N LEU A 162 22.26 6.57 8.95
CA LEU A 162 22.06 7.48 10.07
C LEU A 162 22.53 8.89 9.71
N LYS A 163 23.56 9.03 8.86
CA LYS A 163 24.06 10.33 8.38
C LYS A 163 22.98 11.15 7.67
N ASN A 164 21.99 10.50 7.07
CA ASN A 164 20.90 11.17 6.36
C ASN A 164 19.80 11.68 7.29
N ILE A 165 19.75 11.20 8.54
CA ILE A 165 18.67 11.50 9.48
C ILE A 165 19.16 12.01 10.83
N VAL A 166 20.47 12.06 11.08
CA VAL A 166 21.07 12.53 12.33
C VAL A 166 22.01 13.69 12.07
N THR A 167 21.91 14.73 12.91
CA THR A 167 22.89 15.80 13.01
C THR A 167 23.49 15.83 14.41
N ILE A 168 24.82 15.76 14.51
CA ILE A 168 25.53 15.91 15.78
C ILE A 168 25.59 17.40 16.17
N LYS A 169 25.23 17.71 17.42
CA LYS A 169 25.31 19.04 18.03
C LYS A 169 26.10 18.96 19.33
N GLY A 170 27.42 19.05 19.22
CA GLY A 170 28.34 18.93 20.35
C GLY A 170 28.28 17.54 21.01
N GLN A 171 27.82 17.48 22.27
CA GLN A 171 27.64 16.22 23.01
C GLN A 171 26.29 15.55 22.76
N ASN A 172 25.39 16.19 22.01
CA ASN A 172 24.05 15.70 21.71
C ASN A 172 23.89 15.43 20.20
N TYR A 173 22.74 14.88 19.84
CA TYR A 173 22.30 14.74 18.45
C TYR A 173 20.85 15.21 18.30
N SER A 174 20.46 15.56 17.08
CA SER A 174 19.07 15.76 16.68
C SER A 174 18.74 14.88 15.48
N THR A 175 17.50 14.40 15.42
CA THR A 175 16.99 13.60 14.30
C THR A 175 16.17 14.46 13.34
N HIS A 176 16.26 14.15 12.06
CA HIS A 176 15.41 14.67 11.01
C HIS A 176 14.84 13.49 10.22
N ILE A 177 13.78 12.88 10.75
CA ILE A 177 13.14 11.74 10.07
C ILE A 177 12.29 12.28 8.90
N PRO A 178 12.48 11.72 7.69
CA PRO A 178 11.68 12.06 6.52
C PRO A 178 10.17 11.99 6.77
N GLN A 179 9.43 12.96 6.23
CA GLN A 179 7.99 13.08 6.45
C GLN A 179 7.21 11.87 5.90
N ASN A 180 7.68 11.25 4.82
CA ASN A 180 7.06 10.05 4.26
C ASN A 180 7.08 8.88 5.26
N ILE A 181 8.20 8.62 5.96
CA ILE A 181 8.26 7.57 7.00
C ILE A 181 7.22 7.84 8.10
N THR A 182 7.05 9.12 8.48
CA THR A 182 6.03 9.51 9.46
C THR A 182 4.62 9.28 8.96
N ALA A 183 4.33 9.72 7.74
CA ALA A 183 2.99 9.64 7.15
C ALA A 183 2.60 8.19 6.86
N GLN A 184 3.51 7.37 6.32
CA GLN A 184 3.31 5.94 6.08
C GLN A 184 2.91 5.22 7.38
N ASN A 185 3.68 5.38 8.46
CA ASN A 185 3.39 4.72 9.73
C ASN A 185 2.05 5.16 10.33
N LYS A 186 1.77 6.47 10.33
CA LYS A 186 0.49 6.97 10.86
C LYS A 186 -0.71 6.57 10.02
N TYR A 187 -0.58 6.54 8.71
CA TYR A 187 -1.63 6.03 7.83
C TYR A 187 -1.90 4.56 8.13
N LEU A 188 -0.86 3.71 8.05
CA LEU A 188 -0.99 2.27 8.20
C LEU A 188 -1.47 1.87 9.60
N PHE A 189 -0.88 2.43 10.66
CA PHE A 189 -1.07 1.90 12.03
C PHE A 189 -1.99 2.76 12.91
N ASN A 190 -2.24 4.01 12.53
CA ASN A 190 -3.10 4.93 13.28
C ASN A 190 -4.35 5.38 12.52
N ASP A 191 -4.56 4.87 11.31
CA ASP A 191 -5.73 5.18 10.45
C ASP A 191 -5.85 6.70 10.17
N SER A 192 -4.69 7.37 10.06
CA SER A 192 -4.64 8.83 9.88
C SER A 192 -5.01 9.24 8.45
N LYS A 193 -6.22 9.77 8.30
CA LYS A 193 -6.71 10.32 7.01
C LYS A 193 -5.90 11.53 6.53
N ALA A 194 -5.38 12.33 7.45
CA ALA A 194 -4.55 13.48 7.09
C ALA A 194 -3.21 13.02 6.47
N ASP A 195 -2.63 11.95 7.00
CA ASP A 195 -1.40 11.37 6.44
C ASP A 195 -1.69 10.67 5.11
N LEU A 196 -2.83 9.99 4.94
CA LEU A 196 -3.27 9.49 3.63
C LEU A 196 -3.38 10.64 2.60
N ALA A 197 -4.04 11.74 2.97
CA ALA A 197 -4.16 12.90 2.09
C ALA A 197 -2.78 13.46 1.69
N TRP A 198 -1.83 13.52 2.63
CA TRP A 198 -0.47 13.94 2.33
C TRP A 198 0.26 12.97 1.39
N LEU A 199 0.15 11.66 1.63
CA LEU A 199 0.80 10.61 0.83
C LEU A 199 0.31 10.64 -0.64
N LYS A 200 -0.97 10.89 -0.88
CA LYS A 200 -1.55 11.02 -2.24
C LYS A 200 -0.88 12.07 -3.12
N PHE A 201 -0.21 13.06 -2.52
CA PHE A 201 0.53 14.10 -3.26
C PHE A 201 2.04 13.91 -3.22
N ASN A 202 2.59 13.37 -2.13
CA ASN A 202 4.03 13.40 -1.86
C ASN A 202 4.71 12.03 -1.92
N ASP A 203 3.96 10.93 -1.82
CA ASP A 203 4.50 9.57 -1.84
C ASP A 203 3.53 8.61 -2.55
N LYS A 204 3.30 8.91 -3.82
CA LYS A 204 2.35 8.17 -4.66
C LYS A 204 2.81 6.74 -4.91
N THR A 205 4.11 6.56 -5.12
CA THR A 205 4.70 5.24 -5.39
C THR A 205 4.40 4.26 -4.26
N PHE A 206 4.56 4.69 -3.00
CA PHE A 206 4.20 3.87 -1.86
C PHE A 206 2.72 3.44 -1.89
N LEU A 207 1.80 4.40 -2.10
CA LEU A 207 0.37 4.10 -2.16
C LEU A 207 0.00 3.21 -3.36
N GLU A 208 0.62 3.43 -4.52
CA GLU A 208 0.44 2.58 -5.70
C GLU A 208 0.93 1.16 -5.42
N THR A 209 2.07 0.98 -4.76
CA THR A 209 2.59 -0.34 -4.35
C THR A 209 1.66 -1.05 -3.36
N LEU A 210 1.07 -0.33 -2.39
CA LEU A 210 0.07 -0.93 -1.48
C LEU A 210 -1.08 -1.59 -2.24
N VAL A 211 -1.59 -0.95 -3.29
CA VAL A 211 -2.70 -1.50 -4.07
C VAL A 211 -2.21 -2.55 -5.07
N LYS A 212 -1.21 -2.21 -5.87
CA LYS A 212 -0.75 -2.98 -7.04
C LYS A 212 -0.02 -4.26 -6.65
N ASP A 213 0.86 -4.18 -5.66
CA ASP A 213 1.77 -5.27 -5.32
C ASP A 213 1.29 -6.03 -4.08
N PHE A 214 0.67 -5.33 -3.12
CA PHE A 214 0.15 -5.94 -1.89
C PHE A 214 -1.37 -6.18 -1.87
N GLY A 215 -2.13 -5.69 -2.85
CA GLY A 215 -3.57 -5.92 -2.92
C GLY A 215 -4.39 -5.21 -1.86
N TYR A 216 -3.88 -4.12 -1.27
CA TYR A 216 -4.57 -3.39 -0.21
C TYR A 216 -5.69 -2.51 -0.76
N VAL A 217 -6.82 -3.15 -1.09
CA VAL A 217 -8.03 -2.53 -1.66
C VAL A 217 -9.12 -2.20 -0.63
N LYS A 218 -8.90 -2.55 0.65
CA LYS A 218 -9.92 -2.41 1.71
C LYS A 218 -10.19 -0.96 2.10
N ASP A 219 -9.21 -0.07 1.96
CA ASP A 219 -9.41 1.36 2.16
C ASP A 219 -10.04 1.96 0.89
N LYS A 220 -11.31 2.35 1.00
CA LYS A 220 -12.09 2.89 -0.12
C LYS A 220 -11.51 4.20 -0.68
N ASP A 221 -10.95 5.05 0.18
CA ASP A 221 -10.40 6.35 -0.23
C ASP A 221 -9.03 6.17 -0.93
N LEU A 222 -8.26 5.17 -0.54
CA LEU A 222 -7.07 4.74 -1.28
C LEU A 222 -7.46 4.11 -2.64
N LEU A 223 -8.41 3.17 -2.65
CA LEU A 223 -8.85 2.47 -3.86
C LEU A 223 -9.41 3.44 -4.91
N GLU A 224 -10.29 4.37 -4.49
CA GLU A 224 -10.83 5.42 -5.36
C GLU A 224 -9.72 6.28 -5.96
N TRP A 225 -8.79 6.75 -5.13
CA TRP A 225 -7.63 7.53 -5.59
C TRP A 225 -6.79 6.75 -6.60
N TYR A 226 -6.52 5.47 -6.31
CA TYR A 226 -5.74 4.61 -7.17
C TYR A 226 -6.43 4.45 -8.52
N ILE A 227 -7.70 4.01 -8.57
CA ILE A 227 -8.41 3.75 -9.84
C ILE A 227 -8.57 5.03 -10.67
N LYS A 228 -8.81 6.19 -10.05
CA LYS A 228 -8.89 7.47 -10.77
C LYS A 228 -7.54 7.89 -11.36
N GLY A 229 -6.43 7.63 -10.67
CA GLY A 229 -5.08 7.97 -11.13
C GLY A 229 -4.42 6.92 -12.00
N ASN A 230 -4.92 5.68 -11.99
CA ASN A 230 -4.32 4.47 -12.56
C ASN A 230 -5.33 3.66 -13.38
N GLY A 231 -6.29 4.32 -14.04
CA GLY A 231 -7.24 3.67 -14.93
C GLY A 231 -6.57 3.07 -16.17
N ILE A 232 -7.34 2.31 -16.95
CA ILE A 232 -6.81 1.57 -18.11
C ILE A 232 -6.08 2.46 -19.12
N GLU A 233 -6.46 3.73 -19.25
CA GLU A 233 -5.82 4.69 -20.17
C GLU A 233 -4.34 4.93 -19.83
N LYS A 234 -3.97 4.96 -18.54
CA LYS A 234 -2.57 5.05 -18.09
C LYS A 234 -1.76 3.84 -18.54
N TYR A 235 -2.43 2.70 -18.69
CA TYR A 235 -1.85 1.40 -18.96
C TYR A 235 -2.26 0.84 -20.33
N SER A 236 -2.51 1.71 -21.32
CA SER A 236 -2.99 1.29 -22.63
C SER A 236 -2.08 0.26 -23.31
N ASN A 237 -0.78 0.34 -23.04
CA ASN A 237 0.26 -0.55 -23.58
C ASN A 237 0.70 -1.65 -22.59
N ASP A 238 0.14 -1.67 -21.38
CA ASP A 238 0.46 -2.62 -20.32
C ASP A 238 -0.78 -2.89 -19.45
N LYS A 239 -1.84 -3.39 -20.09
CA LYS A 239 -3.11 -3.69 -19.42
C LYS A 239 -2.98 -4.82 -18.39
N GLU A 240 -1.89 -5.58 -18.41
CA GLU A 240 -1.56 -6.53 -17.35
C GLU A 240 -1.27 -5.80 -16.03
N THR A 241 -0.57 -4.66 -16.06
CA THR A 241 -0.42 -3.82 -14.87
C THR A 241 -1.76 -3.26 -14.38
N TYR A 242 -2.67 -2.87 -15.28
CA TYR A 242 -4.03 -2.46 -14.89
C TYR A 242 -4.78 -3.58 -14.17
N LEU A 243 -4.61 -4.84 -14.60
CA LEU A 243 -5.25 -6.00 -13.98
C LEU A 243 -4.85 -6.23 -12.52
N LYS A 244 -3.71 -5.72 -12.07
CA LYS A 244 -3.22 -5.90 -10.68
C LYS A 244 -4.14 -5.31 -9.60
N VAL A 245 -5.03 -4.38 -9.94
CA VAL A 245 -6.04 -3.87 -8.97
C VAL A 245 -7.17 -4.86 -8.72
N PHE A 246 -7.33 -5.88 -9.56
CA PHE A 246 -8.41 -6.86 -9.46
C PHE A 246 -8.01 -8.12 -8.72
N TYR A 247 -6.72 -8.39 -8.54
CA TYR A 247 -6.27 -9.60 -7.88
C TYR A 247 -4.92 -9.44 -7.19
N THR A 248 -4.63 -10.35 -6.27
CA THR A 248 -3.28 -10.55 -5.73
C THR A 248 -2.99 -12.04 -5.69
N LYS A 249 -1.82 -12.41 -6.21
CA LYS A 249 -1.23 -13.72 -6.01
C LYS A 249 -0.17 -13.58 -4.92
N ASN A 250 -0.48 -14.12 -3.75
CA ASN A 250 0.42 -14.12 -2.62
C ASN A 250 1.48 -15.21 -2.80
N CYS A 251 2.56 -15.05 -2.06
CA CYS A 251 3.71 -15.94 -2.16
C CYS A 251 3.45 -17.34 -1.58
N ASP A 252 2.40 -17.53 -0.79
CA ASP A 252 1.88 -18.84 -0.36
C ASP A 252 1.06 -19.54 -1.47
N ASN A 253 1.09 -19.00 -2.69
CA ASN A 253 0.25 -19.35 -3.84
C ASN A 253 -1.25 -19.12 -3.61
N SER A 254 -1.65 -18.42 -2.55
CA SER A 254 -3.05 -18.01 -2.43
C SER A 254 -3.38 -16.92 -3.44
N PHE A 255 -4.50 -17.12 -4.14
CA PHE A 255 -4.97 -16.22 -5.18
C PHE A 255 -6.30 -15.60 -4.79
N ASN A 256 -6.28 -14.28 -4.60
CA ASN A 256 -7.41 -13.48 -4.15
C ASN A 256 -7.86 -12.56 -5.28
N VAL A 257 -9.15 -12.59 -5.59
CA VAL A 257 -9.79 -11.61 -6.48
C VAL A 257 -10.48 -10.56 -5.60
N HIS A 258 -10.21 -9.30 -5.91
CA HIS A 258 -10.60 -8.13 -5.10
C HIS A 258 -12.02 -7.70 -5.42
N SER A 259 -12.99 -8.29 -4.71
CA SER A 259 -14.41 -7.95 -4.85
C SER A 259 -14.73 -6.46 -4.59
N GLU A 260 -13.91 -5.81 -3.77
CA GLU A 260 -13.97 -4.40 -3.42
C GLU A 260 -13.73 -3.51 -4.65
N THR A 261 -12.82 -3.92 -5.53
CA THR A 261 -12.55 -3.25 -6.81
C THR A 261 -13.78 -3.25 -7.71
N PHE A 262 -14.42 -4.42 -7.88
CA PHE A 262 -15.66 -4.53 -8.65
C PHE A 262 -16.82 -3.74 -8.02
N SER A 263 -16.90 -3.72 -6.69
CA SER A 263 -17.90 -2.95 -5.95
C SER A 263 -17.73 -1.45 -6.14
N TYR A 264 -16.48 -0.95 -6.26
CA TYR A 264 -16.22 0.43 -6.61
C TYR A 264 -16.64 0.72 -8.06
N MET A 265 -16.36 -0.20 -8.99
CA MET A 265 -16.71 -0.05 -10.41
C MET A 265 -18.22 -0.02 -10.68
N ASP A 266 -19.05 -0.53 -9.76
CA ASP A 266 -20.51 -0.35 -9.83
C ASP A 266 -20.94 1.14 -9.84
N SER A 267 -20.05 2.08 -9.48
CA SER A 267 -20.31 3.53 -9.50
C SER A 267 -20.39 4.15 -10.90
N ASP A 268 -19.76 3.54 -11.91
CA ASP A 268 -19.79 3.98 -13.32
C ASP A 268 -19.74 2.76 -14.26
N PRO A 269 -20.85 1.99 -14.34
CA PRO A 269 -20.87 0.74 -15.10
C PRO A 269 -20.59 0.97 -16.59
N GLU A 270 -21.03 2.10 -17.17
CA GLU A 270 -20.78 2.40 -18.59
C GLU A 270 -19.29 2.54 -18.90
N LYS A 271 -18.55 3.26 -18.06
CA LYS A 271 -17.10 3.39 -18.20
C LYS A 271 -16.42 2.04 -17.99
N TYR A 272 -16.60 1.44 -16.82
CA TYR A 272 -15.82 0.27 -16.42
C TYR A 272 -16.14 -0.98 -17.23
N SER A 273 -17.36 -1.12 -17.76
CA SER A 273 -17.72 -2.15 -18.73
C SER A 273 -16.85 -2.09 -19.99
N LYS A 274 -16.60 -0.89 -20.54
CA LYS A 274 -15.76 -0.71 -21.73
C LYS A 274 -14.30 -1.07 -21.44
N GLU A 275 -13.80 -0.67 -20.27
CA GLU A 275 -12.44 -1.03 -19.83
C GLU A 275 -12.30 -2.55 -19.70
N ILE A 276 -13.28 -3.22 -19.09
CA ILE A 276 -13.31 -4.68 -18.91
C ILE A 276 -13.37 -5.43 -20.23
N ILE A 277 -14.20 -5.01 -21.19
CA ILE A 277 -14.22 -5.60 -22.55
C ILE A 277 -12.83 -5.51 -23.18
N SER A 278 -12.21 -4.33 -23.11
CA SER A 278 -10.88 -4.10 -23.68
C SER A 278 -9.82 -5.03 -23.09
N VAL A 279 -9.92 -5.38 -21.80
CA VAL A 279 -9.01 -6.34 -21.17
C VAL A 279 -9.34 -7.78 -21.52
N LEU A 280 -10.62 -8.17 -21.48
CA LEU A 280 -11.07 -9.51 -21.84
C LEU A 280 -10.69 -9.88 -23.27
N GLU A 281 -10.77 -8.93 -24.20
CA GLU A 281 -10.35 -9.11 -25.59
C GLU A 281 -8.85 -9.41 -25.71
N GLU A 282 -8.00 -8.72 -24.94
CA GLU A 282 -6.56 -8.97 -24.94
C GLU A 282 -6.17 -10.27 -24.24
N ILE A 283 -6.90 -10.69 -23.20
CA ILE A 283 -6.75 -12.01 -22.59
C ILE A 283 -7.12 -13.09 -23.62
N ARG A 284 -8.28 -12.97 -24.27
CA ARG A 284 -8.80 -13.95 -25.24
C ARG A 284 -7.88 -14.11 -26.46
N THR A 285 -7.26 -13.02 -26.91
CA THR A 285 -6.33 -13.01 -28.06
C THR A 285 -4.88 -13.28 -27.68
N ASP A 286 -4.61 -13.75 -26.45
CA ASP A 286 -3.29 -14.05 -25.89
C ASP A 286 -2.29 -12.87 -25.93
N ARG A 287 -2.79 -11.63 -26.03
CA ARG A 287 -1.98 -10.40 -25.90
C ARG A 287 -1.61 -10.13 -24.44
N ILE A 288 -2.51 -10.47 -23.52
CA ILE A 288 -2.25 -10.55 -22.09
C ILE A 288 -2.23 -12.02 -21.69
N LYS A 289 -1.07 -12.51 -21.25
CA LYS A 289 -0.90 -13.93 -20.94
C LYS A 289 -1.11 -14.28 -19.48
N LEU A 290 -0.89 -13.34 -18.56
CA LEU A 290 -0.89 -13.59 -17.11
C LEU A 290 0.00 -14.78 -16.76
N GLU A 291 1.27 -14.77 -17.21
CA GLU A 291 2.17 -15.93 -17.13
C GLU A 291 2.39 -16.43 -15.70
N ASN A 292 2.20 -15.55 -14.71
CA ASN A 292 2.32 -15.85 -13.29
C ASN A 292 1.11 -16.60 -12.70
N LEU A 293 0.02 -16.73 -13.46
CA LEU A 293 -1.21 -17.40 -13.03
C LEU A 293 -1.33 -18.78 -13.71
N ASP A 294 -1.84 -19.76 -12.98
CA ASP A 294 -2.27 -21.03 -13.57
C ASP A 294 -3.66 -20.90 -14.20
N PHE A 295 -4.15 -21.97 -14.85
CA PHE A 295 -5.45 -21.93 -15.52
C PHE A 295 -6.63 -21.71 -14.57
N HIS A 296 -6.58 -22.26 -13.35
CA HIS A 296 -7.63 -22.07 -12.34
C HIS A 296 -7.68 -20.61 -11.88
N GLU A 297 -6.53 -20.02 -11.59
CA GLU A 297 -6.39 -18.62 -11.19
C GLU A 297 -6.85 -17.66 -12.29
N LYS A 298 -6.42 -17.89 -13.54
CA LYS A 298 -6.89 -17.12 -14.71
C LYS A 298 -8.41 -17.22 -14.87
N SER A 299 -8.94 -18.44 -14.82
CA SER A 299 -10.37 -18.69 -14.96
C SER A 299 -11.18 -17.96 -13.88
N LYS A 300 -10.68 -17.93 -12.63
CA LYS A 300 -11.32 -17.19 -11.54
C LYS A 300 -11.32 -15.68 -11.80
N LEU A 301 -10.21 -15.09 -12.26
CA LEU A 301 -10.18 -13.66 -12.62
C LEU A 301 -11.15 -13.34 -13.77
N ILE A 302 -11.09 -14.14 -14.83
CA ILE A 302 -11.95 -14.00 -16.02
C ILE A 302 -13.42 -14.11 -15.63
N ALA A 303 -13.79 -15.06 -14.76
CA ALA A 303 -15.16 -15.20 -14.29
C ALA A 303 -15.65 -13.91 -13.59
N TYR A 304 -14.84 -13.28 -12.75
CA TYR A 304 -15.24 -12.03 -12.09
C TYR A 304 -15.37 -10.86 -13.09
N LEU A 305 -14.46 -10.76 -14.06
CA LEU A 305 -14.53 -9.75 -15.13
C LEU A 305 -15.79 -9.93 -16.00
N LEU A 306 -16.05 -11.14 -16.47
CA LEU A 306 -17.25 -11.49 -17.24
C LEU A 306 -18.51 -11.23 -16.44
N TYR A 307 -18.52 -11.62 -15.16
CA TYR A 307 -19.66 -11.44 -14.28
C TYR A 307 -20.02 -9.97 -14.08
N PHE A 308 -19.02 -9.10 -13.88
CA PHE A 308 -19.26 -7.67 -13.80
C PHE A 308 -19.93 -7.15 -15.07
N GLY A 309 -19.42 -7.56 -16.23
CA GLY A 309 -19.98 -7.19 -17.52
C GLY A 309 -21.44 -7.61 -17.69
N GLU A 310 -21.71 -8.89 -17.50
CA GLU A 310 -23.07 -9.46 -17.62
C GLU A 310 -24.07 -8.83 -16.66
N LYS A 311 -23.64 -8.54 -15.42
CA LYS A 311 -24.49 -7.86 -14.43
C LYS A 311 -24.98 -6.49 -14.92
N HIS A 312 -24.23 -5.81 -15.78
CA HIS A 312 -24.51 -4.44 -16.23
C HIS A 312 -24.86 -4.31 -17.70
N LYS A 313 -24.86 -5.40 -18.48
CA LYS A 313 -25.02 -5.38 -19.94
C LYS A 313 -26.25 -4.64 -20.47
N GLU A 314 -27.38 -4.76 -19.78
CA GLU A 314 -28.64 -4.09 -20.14
C GLU A 314 -28.56 -2.58 -19.98
N LYS A 315 -27.82 -2.10 -18.97
CA LYS A 315 -27.65 -0.66 -18.70
C LYS A 315 -26.68 -0.02 -19.69
N THR A 316 -25.70 -0.79 -20.17
CA THR A 316 -24.62 -0.28 -21.00
C THR A 316 -24.86 -0.47 -22.50
N GLY A 317 -25.90 -1.23 -22.87
CA GLY A 317 -26.18 -1.58 -24.27
C GLY A 317 -25.16 -2.56 -24.87
N LEU A 318 -24.41 -3.27 -24.01
CA LEU A 318 -23.33 -4.20 -24.38
C LEU A 318 -23.79 -5.66 -24.21
N THR A 319 -25.01 -5.96 -24.66
CA THR A 319 -25.75 -7.19 -24.35
C THR A 319 -24.97 -8.48 -24.64
N PHE A 320 -24.18 -8.52 -25.71
CA PHE A 320 -23.46 -9.74 -26.11
C PHE A 320 -21.94 -9.67 -25.91
N SER A 321 -21.42 -8.49 -25.52
CA SER A 321 -19.98 -8.18 -25.59
C SER A 321 -19.12 -8.81 -24.48
N PHE A 322 -19.72 -9.53 -23.53
CA PHE A 322 -19.03 -10.16 -22.41
C PHE A 322 -18.96 -11.68 -22.57
N MET A 323 -19.83 -12.46 -21.90
CA MET A 323 -19.72 -13.93 -21.93
C MET A 323 -19.94 -14.49 -23.33
N GLY A 324 -20.87 -13.91 -24.10
CA GLY A 324 -21.19 -14.31 -25.45
C GLY A 324 -19.99 -14.21 -26.39
N THR A 325 -19.51 -12.98 -26.63
CA THR A 325 -18.30 -12.72 -27.43
C THR A 325 -17.08 -13.48 -26.92
N PHE A 326 -16.86 -13.54 -25.60
CA PHE A 326 -15.72 -14.25 -25.02
C PHE A 326 -15.77 -15.74 -25.33
N TYR A 327 -16.93 -16.39 -25.17
CA TYR A 327 -17.10 -17.80 -25.45
C TYR A 327 -16.97 -18.10 -26.94
N GLU A 328 -17.76 -17.43 -27.79
CA GLU A 328 -17.84 -17.70 -29.22
C GLU A 328 -16.50 -17.55 -29.93
N HIS A 329 -15.73 -16.51 -29.57
CA HIS A 329 -14.43 -16.25 -30.18
C HIS A 329 -13.25 -16.89 -29.43
N SER A 330 -13.50 -17.73 -28.43
CA SER A 330 -12.47 -18.59 -27.85
C SER A 330 -12.24 -19.84 -28.70
N GLN A 331 -11.03 -20.40 -28.66
CA GLN A 331 -10.74 -21.68 -29.30
C GLN A 331 -11.61 -22.79 -28.69
N GLU A 332 -12.02 -23.79 -29.49
CA GLU A 332 -12.94 -24.85 -29.07
C GLU A 332 -12.43 -25.64 -27.84
N ASP A 333 -11.11 -25.84 -27.73
CA ASP A 333 -10.51 -26.51 -26.58
C ASP A 333 -10.58 -25.63 -25.32
N LEU A 334 -10.40 -24.31 -25.46
CA LEU A 334 -10.54 -23.34 -24.36
C LEU A 334 -11.99 -23.22 -23.90
N GLN A 335 -12.96 -23.21 -24.81
CA GLN A 335 -14.39 -23.21 -24.47
C GLN A 335 -14.71 -24.40 -23.54
N LYS A 336 -14.29 -25.61 -23.91
CA LYS A 336 -14.49 -26.84 -23.11
C LYS A 336 -13.79 -26.74 -21.75
N LYS A 337 -12.55 -26.23 -21.71
CA LYS A 337 -11.81 -26.04 -20.45
C LYS A 337 -12.52 -25.07 -19.50
N TYR A 338 -13.03 -23.94 -20.01
CA TYR A 338 -13.78 -23.00 -19.18
C TYR A 338 -15.11 -23.58 -18.70
N ASP A 339 -15.84 -24.31 -19.55
CA ASP A 339 -17.07 -25.01 -19.17
C ASP A 339 -16.84 -25.98 -18.00
N GLU A 340 -15.80 -26.83 -18.12
CA GLU A 340 -15.44 -27.80 -17.09
C GLU A 340 -14.97 -27.14 -15.81
N GLU A 341 -14.10 -26.13 -15.91
CA GLU A 341 -13.54 -25.42 -14.77
C GLU A 341 -14.61 -24.65 -14.01
N PHE A 342 -15.43 -23.84 -14.68
CA PHE A 342 -16.50 -23.08 -14.03
C PHE A 342 -17.50 -23.99 -13.35
N LYS A 343 -17.89 -25.11 -13.99
CA LYS A 343 -18.77 -26.10 -13.36
C LYS A 343 -18.11 -26.76 -12.14
N LYS A 344 -16.85 -27.18 -12.25
CA LYS A 344 -16.08 -27.81 -11.16
C LYS A 344 -15.95 -26.87 -9.95
N GLN A 345 -15.72 -25.59 -10.19
CA GLN A 345 -15.58 -24.57 -9.15
C GLN A 345 -16.93 -23.99 -8.69
N LYS A 346 -18.06 -24.58 -9.11
CA LYS A 346 -19.41 -24.09 -8.80
C LYS A 346 -19.56 -22.59 -9.10
N TYR A 347 -19.03 -22.20 -10.26
CA TYR A 347 -19.05 -20.83 -10.78
C TYR A 347 -18.48 -19.80 -9.79
N TYR A 348 -17.49 -20.22 -8.99
CA TYR A 348 -16.82 -19.43 -7.96
C TYR A 348 -17.77 -18.76 -6.95
N GLY A 349 -19.00 -19.27 -6.81
CA GLY A 349 -20.03 -18.70 -5.93
C GLY A 349 -20.62 -17.37 -6.44
N LEU A 350 -20.40 -16.99 -7.70
CA LEU A 350 -20.93 -15.75 -8.28
C LEU A 350 -22.45 -15.88 -8.54
N PRO A 351 -23.29 -14.99 -7.99
CA PRO A 351 -24.75 -15.12 -8.11
C PRO A 351 -25.23 -15.05 -9.55
N SER A 352 -26.01 -16.04 -10.01
CA SER A 352 -26.55 -16.12 -11.38
C SER A 352 -25.51 -16.33 -12.49
N PHE A 353 -24.23 -16.54 -12.15
CA PHE A 353 -23.19 -16.77 -13.16
C PHE A 353 -23.50 -17.99 -14.03
N GLU A 354 -23.92 -19.10 -13.42
CA GLU A 354 -24.32 -20.32 -14.16
C GLU A 354 -25.39 -20.02 -15.21
N LYS A 355 -26.39 -19.22 -14.84
CA LYS A 355 -27.47 -18.80 -15.72
C LYS A 355 -26.91 -17.97 -16.88
N TYR A 356 -26.17 -16.90 -16.58
CA TYR A 356 -25.59 -16.01 -17.61
C TYR A 356 -24.68 -16.76 -18.56
N TRP A 357 -23.83 -17.65 -18.05
CA TRP A 357 -22.90 -18.43 -18.85
C TRP A 357 -23.63 -19.37 -19.82
N ASN A 358 -24.69 -20.05 -19.36
CA ASN A 358 -25.45 -20.94 -20.22
C ASN A 358 -26.30 -20.19 -21.26
N GLU A 359 -26.85 -19.03 -20.91
CA GLU A 359 -27.58 -18.17 -21.85
C GLU A 359 -26.63 -17.62 -22.93
N ALA A 360 -25.46 -17.13 -22.54
CA ALA A 360 -24.45 -16.60 -23.45
C ALA A 360 -23.95 -17.61 -24.49
N LYS A 361 -23.90 -18.91 -24.14
CA LYS A 361 -23.54 -19.97 -25.11
C LYS A 361 -24.60 -20.19 -26.19
N ILE A 362 -25.84 -19.80 -25.92
CA ILE A 362 -26.95 -19.89 -26.89
C ILE A 362 -27.01 -18.60 -27.71
N GLU A 363 -26.85 -17.45 -27.05
CA GLU A 363 -26.96 -16.13 -27.66
C GLU A 363 -25.74 -15.76 -28.53
N GLY A 364 -24.56 -16.30 -28.19
CA GLY A 364 -23.30 -15.96 -28.87
C GLY A 364 -22.97 -14.47 -28.73
N ASP A 365 -22.36 -13.90 -29.76
CA ASP A 365 -22.02 -12.49 -29.89
C ASP A 365 -23.18 -11.62 -30.41
N GLY A 366 -24.37 -12.21 -30.57
CA GLY A 366 -25.57 -11.55 -31.07
C GLY A 366 -25.63 -11.36 -32.59
N ILE A 367 -24.63 -11.83 -33.33
CA ILE A 367 -24.69 -11.96 -34.79
C ILE A 367 -25.26 -13.35 -35.07
N GLY A 368 -26.55 -13.41 -35.40
CA GLY A 368 -27.16 -14.69 -35.74
C GLY A 368 -26.36 -15.41 -36.82
N LEU A 369 -26.08 -16.71 -36.62
CA LEU A 369 -25.94 -17.61 -37.76
C LEU A 369 -27.25 -17.47 -38.52
N ASP A 370 -27.20 -16.92 -39.74
CA ASP A 370 -28.33 -16.99 -40.67
C ASP A 370 -28.82 -18.45 -40.68
N MET A 371 -29.98 -18.71 -40.05
CA MET A 371 -30.63 -20.01 -40.06
C MET A 371 -31.19 -20.33 -41.44
#